data_AF-A0A6B3CRK0-F1
#
_entry.id   AF-A0A6B3CRK0-F1
#
_cell.length_a   1.000
_cell.length_b   1.000
_cell.length_c   1.000
_cell.angle_alpha   90.00
_cell.angle_beta   90.00
_cell.angle_gamma   90.00
#
_symmetry.space_group_name_H-M   'P 1'
#
loop_
_entity.id
_entity.type
_entity.pdbx_description
1 polymer ?
#
loop_
_entity_poly.entity_id
_entity_poly.type
_entity_poly.pdbx_seq_one_letter_code
_entity_poly.pdbx_strand_id
1 'polypeptide(L)' 'MTVALMWEARAVPGRGGELLAWARAQPLAGAPVRRETLRAPQDRVLVITWWDAAYDAELPELP' A
#
# COMPACT_ATOMS: atom_id res chain seq x y z
N MET A 1 14.37 -12.56 -5.34
CA MET A 1 14.84 -11.15 -5.17
C MET A 1 13.66 -10.40 -4.59
N THR A 2 13.84 -9.36 -3.78
CA THR A 2 12.69 -8.65 -3.20
C THR A 2 12.48 -7.32 -3.88
N VAL A 3 11.30 -7.13 -4.46
CA VAL A 3 10.85 -5.85 -5.02
C VAL A 3 9.83 -5.22 -4.09
N ALA A 4 9.95 -3.92 -3.88
CA ALA A 4 8.98 -3.14 -3.11
C ALA A 4 8.11 -2.30 -4.05
N LEU A 5 6.79 -2.41 -3.90
CA LEU A 5 5.84 -1.49 -4.51
C LEU A 5 5.27 -0.56 -3.45
N MET A 6 5.14 0.72 -3.76
CA MET A 6 4.62 1.73 -2.84
C MET A 6 3.59 2.65 -3.50
N TRP A 7 2.59 3.05 -2.72
CA TRP A 7 1.66 4.10 -3.12
C TRP A 7 1.27 4.97 -1.93
N GLU A 8 1.01 6.25 -2.20
CA GLU A 8 0.58 7.23 -1.20
C GLU A 8 -0.70 7.92 -1.68
N ALA A 9 -1.67 8.07 -0.78
CA ALA A 9 -2.84 8.92 -1.01
C ALA A 9 -3.09 9.85 0.17
N ARG A 10 -3.78 10.94 -0.13
CA ARG A 10 -4.23 11.93 0.85
C ARG A 10 -5.74 11.91 0.94
N ALA A 11 -6.27 11.80 2.16
CA ALA A 11 -7.70 11.91 2.38
C ALA A 11 -8.13 13.39 2.35
N VAL A 12 -9.44 13.60 2.19
CA VAL A 12 -10.08 14.87 2.55
C VAL A 12 -9.74 15.19 4.03
N PRO A 13 -9.51 16.46 4.40
CA PRO A 13 -9.15 16.82 5.78
C PRO A 13 -10.07 16.20 6.83
N GLY A 14 -9.48 15.58 7.86
CA GLY A 14 -10.19 14.89 8.94
C GLY A 14 -10.65 13.46 8.61
N ARG A 15 -10.44 12.98 7.39
CA ARG A 15 -10.87 11.64 6.92
C ARG A 15 -9.72 10.62 6.88
N GLY A 16 -8.55 10.93 7.44
CA GLY A 16 -7.38 10.05 7.39
C GLY A 16 -7.60 8.67 8.03
N GLY A 17 -8.44 8.58 9.06
CA GLY A 17 -8.81 7.31 9.68
C GLY A 17 -9.60 6.39 8.74
N GLU A 18 -10.48 6.97 7.93
CA GLU A 18 -11.30 6.22 6.96
C GLU A 18 -10.46 5.77 5.77
N LEU A 19 -9.55 6.61 5.28
CA LEU A 19 -8.57 6.21 4.27
C LEU A 19 -7.67 5.08 4.78
N LEU A 20 -7.24 5.13 6.05
CA LEU A 20 -6.45 4.06 6.65
C LEU A 20 -7.23 2.75 6.73
N ALA A 21 -8.49 2.80 7.17
CA ALA A 21 -9.35 1.63 7.26
C ALA A 21 -9.59 1.02 5.87
N TRP A 22 -9.90 1.87 4.88
CA TRP A 22 -10.05 1.48 3.49
C TRP A 22 -8.78 0.82 2.94
N ALA A 23 -7.61 1.44 3.15
CA ALA A 23 -6.33 0.95 2.67
C ALA A 23 -5.95 -0.40 3.29
N ARG A 24 -6.30 -0.66 4.56
CA ARG A 24 -6.08 -1.97 5.22
C ARG A 24 -7.02 -3.05 4.71
N ALA A 25 -8.24 -2.68 4.34
CA ALA A 25 -9.24 -3.61 3.84
C ALA A 25 -9.05 -3.97 2.35
N GLN A 26 -8.25 -3.20 1.59
CA GLN A 26 -8.07 -3.49 0.17
C GLN A 26 -7.39 -4.85 -0.05
N PRO A 27 -8.02 -5.74 -0.84
CA PRO A 27 -7.38 -6.99 -1.26
C PRO A 27 -6.22 -6.67 -2.21
N LEU A 28 -5.21 -7.54 -2.23
CA LEU A 28 -4.14 -7.51 -3.22
C LEU A 28 -4.26 -8.78 -4.06
N ALA A 29 -4.01 -8.67 -5.37
CA ALA A 29 -3.98 -9.83 -6.25
C ALA A 29 -2.69 -10.62 -6.03
N GLY A 30 -2.62 -11.38 -4.95
CA GLY A 30 -1.43 -12.14 -4.55
C GLY A 30 -1.02 -11.89 -3.11
N ALA A 31 -0.07 -12.68 -2.64
CA ALA A 31 0.41 -12.64 -1.27
C ALA A 31 1.82 -12.00 -1.21
N PRO A 32 1.93 -10.71 -0.85
CA PRO A 32 3.25 -10.14 -0.60
C PRO A 32 3.87 -10.79 0.65
N VAL A 33 5.19 -10.87 0.67
CA VAL A 33 5.99 -11.36 1.81
C VAL A 33 5.77 -10.48 3.03
N ARG A 34 5.56 -9.18 2.80
CA ARG A 34 5.22 -8.20 3.83
C ARG A 34 4.31 -7.13 3.24
N ARG A 35 3.39 -6.65 4.04
CA ARG A 35 2.58 -5.46 3.76
C ARG A 35 2.60 -4.55 4.96
N GLU A 36 2.86 -3.27 4.73
CA GLU A 36 2.78 -2.24 5.76
C GLU A 36 1.87 -1.11 5.32
N THR A 37 1.18 -0.53 6.31
CA THR A 37 0.33 0.64 6.11
C THR A 37 0.66 1.66 7.18
N LEU A 38 1.14 2.81 6.73
CA LEU A 38 1.67 3.88 7.56
C LEU A 38 0.76 5.11 7.44
N ARG A 39 0.70 5.90 8.51
CA ARG A 39 0.05 7.21 8.52
C ARG A 39 1.12 8.29 8.41
N ALA A 40 0.83 9.33 7.66
CA ALA A 40 1.64 10.53 7.54
C ALA A 40 0.81 11.78 7.88
N PRO A 41 1.46 12.93 8.16
CA PRO A 41 0.76 14.19 8.37
C PRO A 41 -0.19 14.53 7.21
N GLN A 42 -1.18 15.38 7.49
CA GLN A 42 -2.17 15.86 6.51
C GLN A 42 -3.08 14.76 5.96
N ASP A 43 -3.49 13.82 6.82
CA ASP A 43 -4.40 12.71 6.47
C ASP A 43 -3.88 11.81 5.34
N ARG A 44 -2.57 11.61 5.29
CA ARG A 44 -1.94 10.75 4.27
C ARG A 44 -1.75 9.33 4.76
N VAL A 45 -1.90 8.40 3.83
CA VAL A 45 -1.66 6.98 4.02
C VAL A 45 -0.68 6.51 2.97
N LEU A 46 0.36 5.81 3.42
CA LEU A 46 1.37 5.16 2.58
C LEU A 46 1.21 3.66 2.77
N VAL A 47 1.14 2.91 1.68
CA VAL A 47 1.19 1.45 1.68
C VAL A 47 2.46 1.00 0.97
N ILE A 48 3.17 0.07 1.60
CA ILE A 48 4.34 -0.57 1.03
C ILE A 48 4.11 -2.08 1.04
N THR A 49 4.40 -2.74 -0.08
CA THR A 49 4.32 -4.19 -0.23
C THR A 49 5.66 -4.72 -0.74
N TRP A 50 6.10 -5.86 -0.20
CA TRP A 50 7.33 -6.53 -0.61
C TRP A 50 6.99 -7.87 -1.23
N TRP A 51 7.52 -8.12 -2.42
CA TRP A 51 7.24 -9.31 -3.22
C TRP A 51 8.54 -10.07 -3.46
N ASP A 52 8.51 -11.40 -3.30
CA ASP A 52 9.61 -12.23 -3.78
C ASP A 52 9.43 -12.45 -5.29
N ALA A 53 10.07 -11.57 -6.07
CA ALA A 53 9.93 -11.50 -7.51
C ALA A 53 11.20 -10.91 -8.15
N ALA A 54 11.41 -11.20 -9.44
CA ALA A 54 12.42 -10.50 -10.22
C ALA A 54 11.98 -9.04 -10.51
N TYR A 55 12.91 -8.18 -10.90
CA TYR A 55 12.62 -6.76 -11.12
C TYR A 55 11.72 -6.50 -12.33
N ASP A 56 11.78 -7.39 -13.32
CA ASP A 56 10.98 -7.39 -14.55
C ASP A 56 9.72 -8.27 -14.44
N ALA A 57 9.44 -8.82 -13.26
CA ALA A 57 8.24 -9.61 -13.05
C ALA A 57 6.99 -8.73 -13.14
N GLU A 58 5.94 -9.27 -13.75
CA GLU A 58 4.62 -8.65 -13.72
C GLU A 58 4.06 -8.76 -12.29
N LEU A 59 3.87 -7.62 -11.65
CA LEU A 59 3.35 -7.52 -10.29
C LEU A 59 1.95 -6.88 -10.29
N PRO A 60 1.14 -7.16 -9.27
CA PRO A 60 -0.18 -6.58 -9.16
C PRO A 60 -0.15 -5.05 -9.12
N GLU A 61 -1.12 -4.43 -9.79
CA GLU A 61 -1.39 -3.02 -9.55
C GLU A 61 -1.82 -2.80 -8.10
N LEU A 62 -1.35 -1.70 -7.53
CA LEU A 62 -1.76 -1.27 -6.22
C LEU A 62 -3.07 -0.48 -6.31
N PRO A 63 -3.94 -0.54 -5.27
CA PRO A 63 -5.22 0.16 -5.24
C PRO A 63 -5.12 1.69 -5.38
#